data_AF-A0A9W9NUW3-F1
#
_entry.id   AF-A0A9W9NUW3-F1
#
_cell.length_a   1.000
_cell.length_b   1.000
_cell.length_c   1.000
_cell.angle_alpha   90.00
_cell.angle_beta   90.00
_cell.angle_gamma   90.00
#
_symmetry.space_group_name_H-M   'P 1'
#
loop_
_entity.id
_entity.type
_entity.pdbx_description
1 polymer ?
#
loop_
_entity_poly.entity_id
_entity_poly.type
_entity_poly.pdbx_seq_one_letter_code
_entity_poly.pdbx_strand_id
1 'polypeptide(L)'
;RDGGPPRLEPTKSRKSPWTRLLIVTLMGCGLVATGYRSSLFSSLFNDRGLRLLPEEDAIRDPLAEFGACAKRNLLETGLPFLKDVAPIDVPEFENRRDRLAQALVAEDVDAFVVEPGYTFKYYANVSQPEWEVWESESRQIPHSSALLFEAERARLLGMPFVDEIQIVPWEEHWNPYETLQTSDVFHQLDRRPRLMVDEEMRDFIQRGLGNAGFEITGLKGRVEEVRQIKTSKEVAILRAVNTGTVEAVRLYPGLTETQIANALDDALRAAGLDPFFDIVLFDENASNPHGGTNGSKVLEAETFVLIDVGAHLYGYSSDICRTFFPPFFPEPAQDQGTPSHIAEKLRVWDIVFEAQTMSIHQMRENSTAAMVDIAARDVISQAGYGEAFTHRVGHGIGIKAHESPYLNKGNTGAWLKTGMTFTSEPGIYLVDKFGVRHEDVLLVDSDNEPILLTGSRAESPWRP
;
A
#
# COMPACT_ATOMS: atom_id res chain seq x y z
N ARG A 1 51.43 26.63 37.03
CA ARG A 1 51.64 25.19 37.28
C ARG A 1 50.29 24.69 37.73
N ASP A 2 49.52 24.26 36.75
CA ASP A 2 48.07 24.42 36.77
C ASP A 2 47.43 23.07 37.08
N GLY A 3 46.43 23.07 37.96
CA GLY A 3 45.67 21.89 38.34
C GLY A 3 44.30 21.90 37.69
N GLY A 4 44.17 21.26 36.53
CA GLY A 4 42.87 20.96 35.94
C GLY A 4 42.27 19.67 36.53
N PRO A 5 40.93 19.50 36.53
CA PRO A 5 40.28 18.28 37.00
C PRO A 5 40.51 17.10 36.02
N PRO A 6 40.42 15.85 36.50
CA PRO A 6 40.70 14.67 35.68
C PRO A 6 39.64 14.47 34.58
N ARG A 7 40.10 14.06 33.39
CA ARG A 7 39.21 13.62 32.31
C ARG A 7 38.60 12.26 32.66
N LEU A 8 37.28 12.14 32.53
CA LEU A 8 36.61 10.85 32.48
C LEU A 8 36.87 10.21 31.11
N GLU A 9 37.39 8.98 31.09
CA GLU A 9 37.42 8.16 29.89
C GLU A 9 36.00 7.64 29.57
N PRO A 10 35.61 7.53 28.29
CA PRO A 10 34.34 6.92 27.92
C PRO A 10 34.38 5.42 28.23
N THR A 11 33.64 5.01 29.24
CA THR A 11 33.44 3.58 29.52
C THR A 11 32.69 2.94 28.34
N LYS A 12 33.26 1.86 27.79
CA LYS A 12 32.62 1.06 26.74
C LYS A 12 31.25 0.61 27.24
N SER A 13 30.18 0.94 26.51
CA SER A 13 28.85 0.48 26.87
C SER A 13 28.81 -1.05 26.86
N ARG A 14 28.25 -1.62 27.93
CA ARG A 14 27.92 -3.05 27.95
C ARG A 14 26.82 -3.29 26.92
N LYS A 15 27.04 -4.24 26.00
CA LYS A 15 26.03 -4.70 25.05
C LYS A 15 24.77 -5.17 25.80
N SER A 16 23.61 -4.86 25.24
CA SER A 16 22.31 -5.38 25.66
C SER A 16 22.29 -6.92 25.56
N PRO A 17 21.62 -7.65 26.48
CA PRO A 17 21.57 -9.13 26.45
C PRO A 17 20.42 -9.69 25.57
N TRP A 18 19.69 -8.86 24.85
CA TRP A 18 18.40 -9.22 24.22
C TRP A 18 18.48 -9.74 22.77
N THR A 19 19.59 -10.34 22.36
CA THR A 19 19.74 -10.85 20.98
C THR A 19 19.16 -12.27 20.83
N ARG A 20 17.89 -12.37 20.41
CA ARG A 20 17.38 -13.57 19.69
C ARG A 20 17.44 -13.31 18.18
N LEU A 21 17.58 -14.37 17.39
CA LEU A 21 17.91 -14.27 15.96
C LEU A 21 16.74 -13.79 15.10
N LEU A 22 17.02 -12.90 14.13
CA LEU A 22 16.09 -12.53 13.05
C LEU A 22 16.43 -13.31 11.78
N ILE A 23 15.40 -13.81 11.07
CA ILE A 23 15.50 -15.05 10.29
C ILE A 23 14.91 -14.91 8.86
N VAL A 24 15.53 -13.99 8.11
CA VAL A 24 15.04 -13.45 6.82
C VAL A 24 15.04 -14.47 5.66
N THR A 25 13.94 -14.53 4.89
CA THR A 25 13.62 -15.65 3.97
C THR A 25 13.54 -15.31 2.48
N LEU A 26 14.64 -15.36 1.74
CA LEU A 26 14.78 -14.86 0.35
C LEU A 26 15.27 -15.91 -0.67
N MET A 27 14.44 -16.25 -1.65
CA MET A 27 14.77 -17.17 -2.75
C MET A 27 14.82 -16.44 -4.10
N GLY A 28 15.68 -16.85 -5.03
CA GLY A 28 15.60 -16.43 -6.45
C GLY A 28 16.92 -16.47 -7.22
N CYS A 29 16.97 -17.27 -8.29
CA CYS A 29 18.11 -17.45 -9.21
C CYS A 29 17.95 -16.58 -10.47
N GLY A 30 19.04 -16.37 -11.24
CA GLY A 30 18.98 -15.78 -12.58
C GLY A 30 19.78 -16.54 -13.65
N LEU A 31 19.62 -16.16 -14.92
CA LEU A 31 20.43 -16.66 -16.03
C LEU A 31 20.95 -15.50 -16.90
N VAL A 32 22.16 -15.68 -17.42
CA VAL A 32 23.02 -14.63 -18.00
C VAL A 32 22.50 -14.11 -19.34
N ALA A 33 22.13 -12.82 -19.40
CA ALA A 33 21.97 -12.09 -20.65
C ALA A 33 23.34 -11.57 -21.14
N THR A 34 24.00 -12.33 -22.02
CA THR A 34 25.19 -11.84 -22.74
C THR A 34 24.81 -10.65 -23.63
N GLY A 35 25.40 -9.48 -23.40
CA GLY A 35 25.04 -8.26 -24.12
C GLY A 35 25.35 -8.31 -25.62
N TYR A 36 24.32 -8.17 -26.45
CA TYR A 36 24.48 -7.91 -27.89
C TYR A 36 24.52 -6.40 -28.15
N ARG A 37 25.70 -5.88 -28.48
CA ARG A 37 25.83 -4.56 -29.11
C ARG A 37 25.46 -4.64 -30.59
N SER A 38 24.32 -4.11 -30.99
CA SER A 38 24.01 -3.84 -32.40
C SER A 38 24.36 -2.40 -32.78
N SER A 39 25.65 -2.12 -32.95
CA SER A 39 26.11 -0.93 -33.68
C SER A 39 26.41 -1.32 -35.12
N LEU A 40 25.58 -0.87 -36.08
CA LEU A 40 25.84 -0.67 -37.52
C LEU A 40 24.53 -0.83 -38.31
N PHE A 41 23.91 0.29 -38.67
CA PHE A 41 23.48 0.57 -40.04
C PHE A 41 23.12 2.06 -40.15
N SER A 42 24.13 2.84 -40.54
CA SER A 42 24.00 4.24 -40.96
C SER A 42 24.42 4.32 -42.42
N SER A 43 23.83 5.26 -43.17
CA SER A 43 24.03 5.47 -44.61
C SER A 43 23.46 4.35 -45.49
N LEU A 44 22.28 4.60 -46.05
CA LEU A 44 22.03 4.67 -47.50
C LEU A 44 20.53 4.90 -47.74
N PHE A 45 20.13 6.15 -47.96
CA PHE A 45 19.12 6.58 -48.95
C PHE A 45 18.98 8.11 -48.87
N ASN A 46 19.68 8.80 -49.77
CA ASN A 46 19.40 10.19 -50.08
C ASN A 46 18.48 10.26 -51.32
N ASP A 47 17.82 11.40 -51.51
CA ASP A 47 17.03 11.76 -52.70
C ASP A 47 15.90 10.81 -53.13
N ARG A 48 14.68 11.05 -52.61
CA ARG A 48 13.56 11.56 -53.44
C ARG A 48 12.73 12.55 -52.63
N GLY A 49 12.49 13.74 -53.18
CA GLY A 49 11.84 14.81 -52.45
C GLY A 49 10.36 14.55 -52.17
N LEU A 50 9.99 14.55 -50.88
CA LEU A 50 8.65 14.95 -50.46
C LEU A 50 8.66 16.47 -50.24
N ARG A 51 7.73 17.18 -50.87
CA ARG A 51 7.44 18.56 -50.50
C ARG A 51 6.86 18.56 -49.08
N LEU A 52 7.49 19.30 -48.17
CA LEU A 52 6.84 19.71 -46.94
C LEU A 52 5.59 20.52 -47.30
N LEU A 53 4.42 20.02 -46.94
CA LEU A 53 3.22 20.83 -46.85
C LEU A 53 3.28 21.66 -45.55
N PRO A 54 2.63 22.83 -45.47
CA PRO A 54 2.67 23.65 -44.25
C PRO A 54 2.10 22.92 -43.03
N GLU A 55 2.66 23.20 -41.86
CA GLU A 55 2.06 22.83 -40.56
C GLU A 55 0.84 23.72 -40.27
N GLU A 56 -0.29 23.42 -40.91
CA GLU A 56 -1.60 23.95 -40.52
C GLU A 56 -2.52 22.77 -40.20
N ASP A 57 -3.15 22.83 -39.02
CA ASP A 57 -4.12 21.88 -38.46
C ASP A 57 -3.66 20.43 -38.28
N ALA A 58 -2.64 20.22 -37.43
CA ALA A 58 -2.52 18.98 -36.67
C ALA A 58 -3.77 18.82 -35.78
N ILE A 59 -4.61 17.81 -36.09
CA ILE A 59 -5.78 17.45 -35.29
C ILE A 59 -5.32 17.18 -33.86
N ARG A 60 -5.71 18.06 -32.93
CA ARG A 60 -5.38 17.89 -31.51
C ARG A 60 -6.06 16.64 -30.99
N ASP A 61 -5.28 15.68 -30.52
CA ASP A 61 -5.80 14.54 -29.77
C ASP A 61 -6.26 15.02 -28.38
N PRO A 62 -7.58 14.99 -28.08
CA PRO A 62 -8.09 15.48 -26.80
C PRO A 62 -7.55 14.69 -25.60
N LEU A 63 -7.21 13.41 -25.79
CA LEU A 63 -6.63 12.57 -24.74
C LEU A 63 -5.21 13.03 -24.40
N ALA A 64 -4.38 13.30 -25.42
CA ALA A 64 -3.03 13.82 -25.23
C ALA A 64 -3.04 15.23 -24.61
N GLU A 65 -3.95 16.10 -25.03
CA GLU A 65 -4.11 17.45 -24.45
C GLU A 65 -4.58 17.36 -22.97
N PHE A 66 -5.53 16.48 -22.66
CA PHE A 66 -5.96 16.24 -21.28
C PHE A 66 -4.83 15.68 -20.40
N GLY A 67 -4.15 14.60 -20.82
CA GLY A 67 -3.07 13.99 -20.05
C GLY A 67 -1.91 14.97 -19.79
N ALA A 68 -1.57 15.81 -20.78
CA ALA A 68 -0.59 16.88 -20.60
C ALA A 68 -1.07 17.98 -19.64
N CYS A 69 -2.37 18.30 -19.65
CA CYS A 69 -2.99 19.26 -18.74
C CYS A 69 -3.05 18.74 -17.30
N ALA A 70 -3.48 17.49 -17.08
CA ALA A 70 -3.53 16.85 -15.77
C ALA A 70 -2.15 16.82 -15.10
N LYS A 71 -1.13 16.34 -15.83
CA LYS A 71 0.28 16.35 -15.40
C LYS A 71 0.76 17.76 -15.04
N ARG A 72 0.51 18.75 -15.91
CA ARG A 72 0.91 20.14 -15.66
C ARG A 72 0.25 20.73 -14.42
N ASN A 73 -1.07 20.60 -14.30
CA ASN A 73 -1.84 21.17 -13.20
C ASN A 73 -1.42 20.60 -11.84
N LEU A 74 -1.06 19.30 -11.78
CA LEU A 74 -0.53 18.70 -10.55
C LEU A 74 0.87 19.22 -10.23
N LEU A 75 1.77 19.32 -11.22
CA LEU A 75 3.13 19.84 -11.01
C LEU A 75 3.16 21.34 -10.64
N GLU A 76 2.25 22.14 -11.19
CA GLU A 76 2.13 23.59 -10.90
C GLU A 76 1.67 23.91 -9.47
N THR A 77 1.16 22.93 -8.71
CA THR A 77 0.94 23.08 -7.25
C THR A 77 2.24 23.30 -6.47
N GLY A 78 3.38 22.90 -7.03
CA GLY A 78 4.66 22.80 -6.32
C GLY A 78 4.78 21.56 -5.42
N LEU A 79 3.84 20.61 -5.51
CA LEU A 79 3.79 19.35 -4.76
C LEU A 79 4.05 19.53 -3.25
N PRO A 80 3.29 20.41 -2.55
CA PRO A 80 3.57 20.78 -1.16
C PRO A 80 3.53 19.57 -0.22
N PHE A 81 2.74 18.55 -0.56
CA PHE A 81 2.64 17.28 0.17
C PHE A 81 3.96 16.46 0.19
N LEU A 82 4.89 16.68 -0.75
CA LEU A 82 6.20 15.99 -0.76
C LEU A 82 7.32 16.74 -0.03
N LYS A 83 7.13 18.04 0.27
CA LYS A 83 8.21 18.98 0.58
C LYS A 83 9.12 18.55 1.74
N ASP A 84 8.54 17.99 2.79
CA ASP A 84 9.22 17.63 4.04
C ASP A 84 9.22 16.11 4.29
N VAL A 85 9.05 15.31 3.23
CA VAL A 85 8.94 13.85 3.29
C VAL A 85 10.22 13.19 2.76
N ALA A 86 10.70 12.18 3.48
CA ALA A 86 11.95 11.48 3.20
C ALA A 86 11.73 9.96 3.25
N PRO A 87 12.54 9.17 2.53
CA PRO A 87 12.54 7.72 2.69
C PRO A 87 12.97 7.31 4.10
N ILE A 88 12.58 6.11 4.50
CA ILE A 88 12.99 5.50 5.78
C ILE A 88 14.51 5.33 5.80
N ASP A 89 15.16 5.73 6.89
CA ASP A 89 16.60 5.64 7.09
C ASP A 89 17.02 4.36 7.84
N VAL A 90 18.31 4.03 7.76
CA VAL A 90 18.87 2.79 8.36
C VAL A 90 18.53 2.64 9.85
N PRO A 91 18.63 3.67 10.72
CA PRO A 91 18.28 3.51 12.14
C PRO A 91 16.80 3.17 12.39
N GLU A 92 15.90 3.61 11.52
CA GLU A 92 14.48 3.27 11.61
C GLU A 92 14.21 1.82 11.15
N PHE A 93 14.95 1.32 10.15
CA PHE A 93 14.95 -0.11 9.82
C PHE A 93 15.50 -0.99 10.95
N GLU A 94 16.52 -0.52 11.68
CA GLU A 94 17.02 -1.21 12.88
C GLU A 94 15.97 -1.24 13.99
N ASN A 95 15.36 -0.09 14.32
CA ASN A 95 14.26 0.03 15.28
C ASN A 95 13.10 -0.95 14.98
N ARG A 96 12.72 -1.12 13.71
CA ARG A 96 11.71 -2.12 13.30
C ARG A 96 12.12 -3.55 13.64
N ARG A 97 13.37 -3.91 13.34
CA ARG A 97 13.91 -5.25 13.62
C ARG A 97 14.09 -5.50 15.12
N ASP A 98 14.46 -4.47 15.89
CA ASP A 98 14.50 -4.53 17.36
C ASP A 98 13.11 -4.73 17.97
N ARG A 99 12.09 -4.00 17.49
CA ARG A 99 10.69 -4.20 17.90
C ARG A 99 10.21 -5.63 17.57
N LEU A 100 10.54 -6.14 16.38
CA LEU A 100 10.25 -7.52 15.98
C LEU A 100 10.96 -8.54 16.87
N ALA A 101 12.25 -8.37 17.17
CA ALA A 101 12.99 -9.27 18.04
C ALA A 101 12.39 -9.30 19.47
N GLN A 102 12.00 -8.15 20.01
CA GLN A 102 11.31 -8.05 21.30
C GLN A 102 9.93 -8.75 21.29
N ALA A 103 9.19 -8.64 20.19
CA ALA A 103 7.92 -9.34 20.00
C ALA A 103 8.10 -10.87 19.93
N LEU A 104 9.10 -11.37 19.18
CA LEU A 104 9.43 -12.80 19.10
C LEU A 104 9.81 -13.38 20.46
N VAL A 105 10.62 -12.67 21.25
CA VAL A 105 10.95 -13.05 22.64
C VAL A 105 9.68 -13.16 23.50
N ALA A 106 8.72 -12.25 23.33
CA ALA A 106 7.48 -12.24 24.11
C ALA A 106 6.49 -13.35 23.73
N GLU A 107 6.48 -13.80 22.47
CA GLU A 107 5.66 -14.92 21.97
C GLU A 107 6.34 -16.31 22.15
N ASP A 108 7.53 -16.35 22.78
CA ASP A 108 8.47 -17.48 22.84
C ASP A 108 8.75 -18.15 21.48
N VAL A 109 8.97 -17.31 20.48
CA VAL A 109 9.40 -17.71 19.15
C VAL A 109 10.91 -17.51 19.04
N ASP A 110 11.60 -18.41 18.34
CA ASP A 110 13.05 -18.27 18.13
C ASP A 110 13.37 -17.35 16.96
N ALA A 111 12.42 -17.20 16.03
CA ALA A 111 12.65 -16.62 14.72
C ALA A 111 11.40 -16.13 13.96
N PHE A 112 11.55 -15.10 13.13
CA PHE A 112 10.55 -14.71 12.11
C PHE A 112 11.08 -14.96 10.69
N VAL A 113 10.29 -15.67 9.90
CA VAL A 113 10.52 -16.15 8.52
C VAL A 113 9.63 -15.30 7.59
N VAL A 114 10.21 -14.65 6.58
CA VAL A 114 9.50 -13.68 5.70
C VAL A 114 10.03 -13.66 4.26
N GLU A 115 9.14 -13.85 3.29
CA GLU A 115 9.41 -13.83 1.85
C GLU A 115 9.50 -12.42 1.24
N PRO A 116 10.16 -12.24 0.08
CA PRO A 116 10.10 -11.00 -0.69
C PRO A 116 8.65 -10.57 -0.94
N GLY A 117 8.31 -9.36 -0.52
CA GLY A 117 6.94 -8.87 -0.42
C GLY A 117 6.84 -7.68 0.52
N TYR A 118 5.63 -7.30 0.95
CA TYR A 118 5.41 -6.10 1.75
C TYR A 118 6.09 -6.14 3.12
N THR A 119 5.99 -7.26 3.85
CA THR A 119 6.68 -7.41 5.14
C THR A 119 8.20 -7.40 4.99
N PHE A 120 8.74 -7.95 3.90
CA PHE A 120 10.19 -7.88 3.67
C PHE A 120 10.65 -6.46 3.31
N LYS A 121 9.89 -5.74 2.48
CA LYS A 121 10.11 -4.31 2.21
C LYS A 121 10.10 -3.49 3.51
N TYR A 122 9.23 -3.82 4.46
CA TYR A 122 9.16 -3.16 5.77
C TYR A 122 10.44 -3.28 6.61
N TYR A 123 11.04 -4.48 6.67
CA TYR A 123 12.20 -4.77 7.53
C TYR A 123 13.57 -4.66 6.85
N ALA A 124 13.62 -4.72 5.51
CA ALA A 124 14.87 -4.80 4.74
C ALA A 124 14.87 -3.99 3.42
N ASN A 125 13.83 -3.22 3.13
CA ASN A 125 13.77 -2.31 1.97
C ASN A 125 13.98 -2.97 0.59
N VAL A 126 13.49 -4.20 0.41
CA VAL A 126 13.49 -4.91 -0.88
C VAL A 126 12.09 -5.43 -1.16
N SER A 127 11.58 -5.10 -2.34
CA SER A 127 10.26 -5.49 -2.83
C SER A 127 10.28 -6.80 -3.63
N GLN A 128 9.09 -7.37 -3.89
CA GLN A 128 8.98 -8.57 -4.72
C GLN A 128 9.51 -8.37 -6.15
N PRO A 129 9.23 -7.28 -6.90
CA PRO A 129 9.80 -7.11 -8.25
C PRO A 129 11.32 -7.00 -8.28
N GLU A 130 11.95 -6.48 -7.23
CA GLU A 130 13.42 -6.45 -7.08
C GLU A 130 13.99 -7.86 -6.82
N TRP A 131 13.16 -8.80 -6.33
CA TRP A 131 13.56 -10.16 -5.96
C TRP A 131 12.43 -11.20 -6.14
N GLU A 132 12.02 -11.45 -7.38
CA GLU A 132 10.97 -12.44 -7.72
C GLU A 132 11.57 -13.79 -8.17
N VAL A 133 10.85 -14.89 -7.87
CA VAL A 133 11.21 -16.26 -8.27
C VAL A 133 10.42 -16.65 -9.52
N TRP A 134 11.08 -16.67 -10.67
CA TRP A 134 10.44 -16.84 -11.99
C TRP A 134 10.22 -18.30 -12.43
N GLU A 135 10.88 -19.29 -11.81
CA GLU A 135 10.83 -20.69 -12.25
C GLU A 135 10.13 -21.63 -11.25
N SER A 136 9.51 -22.70 -11.77
CA SER A 136 8.57 -23.54 -11.02
C SER A 136 9.19 -24.71 -10.26
N GLU A 137 10.46 -25.05 -10.52
CA GLU A 137 11.10 -26.26 -9.99
C GLU A 137 11.87 -26.00 -8.67
N SER A 138 12.20 -24.74 -8.37
CA SER A 138 12.81 -24.27 -7.11
C SER A 138 11.82 -24.13 -5.93
N ARG A 139 10.65 -24.78 -6.01
CA ARG A 139 9.52 -24.66 -5.07
C ARG A 139 9.70 -25.44 -3.74
N GLN A 140 10.86 -25.37 -3.07
CA GLN A 140 11.06 -26.07 -1.78
C GLN A 140 12.09 -25.45 -0.78
N ILE A 141 11.84 -24.28 -0.12
CA ILE A 141 12.73 -23.70 0.96
C ILE A 141 11.94 -22.94 2.06
N PRO A 142 12.40 -22.74 3.34
CA PRO A 142 12.84 -21.41 3.84
C PRO A 142 14.07 -21.44 4.82
N HIS A 143 14.28 -20.40 5.66
CA HIS A 143 15.59 -19.76 6.00
C HIS A 143 15.91 -19.47 7.49
N SER A 144 17.10 -18.87 7.79
CA SER A 144 17.40 -18.06 9.00
C SER A 144 18.61 -17.12 9.00
N SER A 145 19.83 -17.57 8.77
CA SER A 145 20.44 -17.30 7.47
C SER A 145 19.55 -16.55 6.47
N ALA A 146 20.11 -15.58 5.74
CA ALA A 146 19.66 -15.49 4.37
C ALA A 146 20.20 -16.74 3.65
N LEU A 147 19.35 -17.77 3.54
CA LEU A 147 19.61 -19.06 2.90
C LEU A 147 19.64 -18.91 1.37
N LEU A 148 20.73 -18.34 0.89
CA LEU A 148 20.81 -17.74 -0.42
C LEU A 148 21.46 -18.67 -1.43
N PHE A 149 20.65 -19.14 -2.37
CA PHE A 149 21.18 -19.33 -3.72
C PHE A 149 21.61 -17.94 -4.23
N GLU A 150 22.74 -17.86 -4.96
CA GLU A 150 23.37 -16.59 -5.36
C GLU A 150 23.63 -15.61 -4.19
N ALA A 151 24.33 -16.07 -3.14
CA ALA A 151 24.77 -15.26 -2.00
C ALA A 151 25.33 -13.87 -2.38
N GLU A 152 26.07 -13.76 -3.50
CA GLU A 152 26.59 -12.48 -4.00
C GLU A 152 25.48 -11.51 -4.46
N ARG A 153 24.46 -12.00 -5.16
CA ARG A 153 23.37 -11.16 -5.68
C ARG A 153 22.58 -10.53 -4.54
N ALA A 154 22.42 -11.23 -3.42
CA ALA A 154 21.77 -10.69 -2.23
C ALA A 154 22.65 -9.73 -1.42
N ARG A 155 23.98 -9.88 -1.42
CA ARG A 155 24.88 -8.83 -0.88
C ARG A 155 24.77 -7.52 -1.68
N LEU A 156 24.43 -7.60 -2.97
CA LEU A 156 24.24 -6.44 -3.84
C LEU A 156 22.87 -5.74 -3.69
N LEU A 157 21.94 -6.29 -2.89
CA LEU A 157 20.62 -5.67 -2.65
C LEU A 157 20.68 -4.37 -1.83
N GLY A 158 21.82 -4.04 -1.20
CA GLY A 158 21.97 -2.81 -0.43
C GLY A 158 21.03 -2.70 0.78
N MET A 159 20.61 -3.84 1.34
CA MET A 159 19.68 -3.90 2.48
C MET A 159 20.20 -3.06 3.67
N PRO A 160 19.33 -2.30 4.37
CA PRO A 160 19.72 -1.32 5.36
C PRO A 160 20.05 -1.98 6.71
N PHE A 161 21.22 -2.60 6.80
CA PHE A 161 21.81 -3.15 8.04
C PHE A 161 23.13 -2.43 8.34
N VAL A 162 23.42 -2.15 9.61
CA VAL A 162 24.73 -1.58 10.04
C VAL A 162 25.78 -2.69 10.19
N ASP A 163 25.39 -3.84 10.74
CA ASP A 163 26.23 -5.03 10.85
C ASP A 163 26.10 -5.93 9.60
N GLU A 164 27.13 -6.72 9.30
CA GLU A 164 27.11 -7.69 8.21
C GLU A 164 26.11 -8.83 8.47
N ILE A 165 25.24 -9.11 7.50
CA ILE A 165 24.24 -10.17 7.61
C ILE A 165 24.83 -11.57 7.43
N GLN A 166 24.42 -12.53 8.26
CA GLN A 166 24.79 -13.92 8.08
C GLN A 166 24.03 -14.54 6.89
N ILE A 167 24.79 -15.04 5.93
CA ILE A 167 24.30 -15.73 4.73
C ILE A 167 24.68 -17.21 4.83
N VAL A 168 23.73 -18.12 4.65
CA VAL A 168 24.01 -19.55 4.45
C VAL A 168 23.77 -19.86 2.99
N PRO A 169 24.81 -20.09 2.17
CA PRO A 169 24.60 -20.50 0.79
C PRO A 169 24.03 -21.92 0.75
N TRP A 170 23.27 -22.22 -0.29
CA TRP A 170 22.89 -23.59 -0.68
C TRP A 170 23.00 -23.72 -2.20
N GLU A 171 23.31 -24.93 -2.68
CA GLU A 171 23.38 -25.24 -4.10
C GLU A 171 22.02 -25.77 -4.59
N GLU A 172 21.66 -25.51 -5.85
CA GLU A 172 20.33 -25.80 -6.44
C GLU A 172 19.80 -27.23 -6.20
N HIS A 173 20.69 -28.21 -6.04
CA HIS A 173 20.39 -29.63 -5.84
C HIS A 173 20.32 -30.05 -4.36
N TRP A 174 20.54 -29.15 -3.40
CA TRP A 174 20.49 -29.45 -1.96
C TRP A 174 19.06 -29.32 -1.44
N ASN A 175 18.74 -30.06 -0.36
CA ASN A 175 17.57 -29.73 0.44
C ASN A 175 17.91 -28.47 1.28
N PRO A 176 17.26 -27.34 1.04
CA PRO A 176 17.64 -26.09 1.65
C PRO A 176 16.95 -25.88 3.01
N TYR A 177 15.82 -26.54 3.25
CA TYR A 177 15.21 -26.69 4.57
C TYR A 177 16.14 -27.46 5.54
N GLU A 178 16.82 -28.49 5.05
CA GLU A 178 17.79 -29.26 5.83
C GLU A 178 19.10 -28.50 6.01
N THR A 179 19.60 -27.84 4.95
CA THR A 179 20.77 -26.95 4.99
C THR A 179 20.59 -25.86 6.04
N LEU A 180 19.37 -25.33 6.17
CA LEU A 180 19.00 -24.42 7.24
C LEU A 180 19.17 -25.06 8.62
N GLN A 181 18.48 -26.18 8.84
CA GLN A 181 18.37 -26.83 10.14
C GLN A 181 19.72 -27.30 10.68
N THR A 182 20.64 -27.67 9.78
CA THR A 182 22.01 -28.07 10.09
C THR A 182 23.02 -26.92 10.06
N SER A 183 22.59 -25.65 10.06
CA SER A 183 23.49 -24.49 10.08
C SER A 183 23.74 -23.93 11.48
N ASP A 184 24.84 -23.17 11.62
CA ASP A 184 25.30 -22.54 12.88
C ASP A 184 24.26 -21.61 13.54
N VAL A 185 23.22 -21.21 12.79
CA VAL A 185 22.07 -20.44 13.27
C VAL A 185 21.41 -21.09 14.49
N PHE A 186 21.10 -22.39 14.39
CA PHE A 186 20.28 -23.11 15.38
C PHE A 186 21.06 -24.09 16.25
N HIS A 187 22.35 -24.29 15.98
CA HIS A 187 23.20 -25.24 16.73
C HIS A 187 23.32 -24.96 18.25
N GLN A 188 22.86 -23.82 18.74
CA GLN A 188 22.82 -23.49 20.17
C GLN A 188 21.48 -23.85 20.87
N LEU A 189 20.49 -24.38 20.15
CA LEU A 189 19.19 -24.75 20.71
C LEU A 189 19.10 -26.25 21.00
N ASP A 190 18.99 -26.61 22.28
CA ASP A 190 18.72 -28.00 22.73
C ASP A 190 17.28 -28.49 22.43
N ARG A 191 16.52 -27.76 21.62
CA ARG A 191 15.11 -28.05 21.28
C ARG A 191 14.83 -27.75 19.80
N ARG A 192 13.71 -28.28 19.29
CA ARG A 192 13.20 -27.90 17.97
C ARG A 192 13.01 -26.38 17.92
N PRO A 193 13.57 -25.68 16.90
CA PRO A 193 13.36 -24.24 16.78
C PRO A 193 11.93 -23.93 16.35
N ARG A 194 11.36 -22.89 16.96
CA ARG A 194 9.99 -22.41 16.78
C ARG A 194 10.04 -21.19 15.88
N LEU A 195 9.50 -21.32 14.67
CA LEU A 195 9.56 -20.29 13.64
C LEU A 195 8.16 -19.73 13.41
N MET A 196 8.04 -18.41 13.47
CA MET A 196 6.84 -17.70 13.01
C MET A 196 7.01 -17.32 11.55
N VAL A 197 6.01 -17.63 10.74
CA VAL A 197 5.97 -17.26 9.32
C VAL A 197 5.06 -16.06 9.10
N ASP A 198 5.40 -15.24 8.10
CA ASP A 198 4.54 -14.18 7.58
C ASP A 198 3.18 -14.71 7.08
N GLU A 199 2.15 -13.84 7.04
CA GLU A 199 0.79 -14.20 6.60
C GLU A 199 0.72 -14.60 5.12
N GLU A 200 1.58 -14.05 4.26
CA GLU A 200 1.57 -14.28 2.79
C GLU A 200 2.53 -15.42 2.37
N MET A 201 3.19 -16.03 3.36
CA MET A 201 4.15 -17.13 3.18
C MET A 201 3.55 -18.31 2.43
N ARG A 202 4.11 -18.69 1.29
CA ARG A 202 3.52 -19.72 0.41
C ARG A 202 3.47 -21.08 1.13
N ASP A 203 2.38 -21.83 1.04
CA ASP A 203 2.17 -23.06 1.85
C ASP A 203 3.31 -24.10 1.75
N PHE A 204 3.92 -24.28 0.57
CA PHE A 204 5.01 -25.24 0.38
C PHE A 204 6.27 -24.91 1.21
N ILE A 205 6.47 -23.63 1.48
CA ILE A 205 7.61 -23.05 2.20
C ILE A 205 7.42 -23.39 3.69
N GLN A 206 6.22 -23.15 4.22
CA GLN A 206 5.82 -23.53 5.58
C GLN A 206 5.92 -25.05 5.82
N ARG A 207 5.33 -25.86 4.92
CA ARG A 207 5.34 -27.34 5.03
C ARG A 207 6.75 -27.92 5.06
N GLY A 208 7.66 -27.36 4.28
CA GLY A 208 9.01 -27.90 4.22
C GLY A 208 9.90 -27.56 5.41
N LEU A 209 9.70 -26.42 6.09
CA LEU A 209 10.28 -26.26 7.44
C LEU A 209 9.76 -27.34 8.39
N GLY A 210 8.43 -27.57 8.38
CA GLY A 210 7.82 -28.61 9.22
C GLY A 210 8.46 -29.98 8.97
N ASN A 211 8.69 -30.32 7.70
CA ASN A 211 9.36 -31.56 7.29
C ASN A 211 10.84 -31.62 7.73
N ALA A 212 11.58 -30.51 7.69
CA ALA A 212 12.95 -30.43 8.20
C ALA A 212 13.05 -30.41 9.74
N GLY A 213 11.92 -30.37 10.46
CA GLY A 213 11.87 -30.57 11.90
C GLY A 213 11.61 -29.31 12.74
N PHE A 214 11.29 -28.19 12.10
CA PHE A 214 10.88 -26.95 12.78
C PHE A 214 9.44 -27.01 13.31
N GLU A 215 9.15 -26.27 14.37
CA GLU A 215 7.78 -26.00 14.83
C GLU A 215 7.29 -24.69 14.21
N ILE A 216 6.21 -24.74 13.42
CA ILE A 216 5.71 -23.57 12.68
C ILE A 216 4.45 -22.99 13.32
N THR A 217 4.45 -21.66 13.47
CA THR A 217 3.27 -20.87 13.80
C THR A 217 3.03 -19.80 12.74
N GLY A 218 1.79 -19.55 12.39
CA GLY A 218 1.42 -18.35 11.64
C GLY A 218 1.65 -17.07 12.46
N LEU A 219 1.70 -15.94 11.75
CA LEU A 219 1.72 -14.59 12.30
C LEU A 219 0.58 -14.39 13.31
N LYS A 220 0.89 -13.85 14.49
CA LYS A 220 -0.07 -13.55 15.56
C LYS A 220 0.53 -12.64 16.63
N GLY A 221 -0.33 -12.11 17.50
CA GLY A 221 0.08 -11.50 18.76
C GLY A 221 0.99 -10.30 18.54
N ARG A 222 1.97 -10.11 19.43
CA ARG A 222 2.85 -8.92 19.41
C ARG A 222 3.66 -8.77 18.13
N VAL A 223 3.93 -9.85 17.40
CA VAL A 223 4.70 -9.83 16.16
C VAL A 223 3.88 -9.19 15.02
N GLU A 224 2.58 -9.47 14.98
CA GLU A 224 1.64 -8.84 14.06
C GLU A 224 1.49 -7.33 14.37
N GLU A 225 1.38 -7.00 15.66
CA GLU A 225 1.20 -5.61 16.12
C GLU A 225 2.36 -4.66 15.74
N VAL A 226 3.56 -5.15 15.42
CA VAL A 226 4.73 -4.30 15.08
C VAL A 226 4.47 -3.38 13.89
N ARG A 227 3.82 -3.89 12.83
CA ARG A 227 3.45 -3.12 11.62
C ARG A 227 2.20 -2.27 11.82
N GLN A 228 1.33 -2.65 12.76
CA GLN A 228 0.06 -1.96 12.99
C GLN A 228 0.29 -0.54 13.51
N ILE A 229 1.32 -0.33 14.34
CA ILE A 229 1.67 0.98 14.93
C ILE A 229 2.74 1.69 14.09
N LYS A 230 2.34 2.77 13.41
CA LYS A 230 3.18 3.54 12.48
C LYS A 230 4.02 4.57 13.22
N THR A 231 5.30 4.69 12.88
CA THR A 231 6.12 5.80 13.39
C THR A 231 5.80 7.11 12.68
N SER A 232 6.28 8.24 13.23
CA SER A 232 6.03 9.57 12.65
C SER A 232 6.55 9.73 11.21
N LYS A 233 7.61 8.99 10.83
CA LYS A 233 8.10 8.94 9.45
C LYS A 233 7.12 8.20 8.54
N GLU A 234 6.60 7.05 8.97
CA GLU A 234 5.59 6.28 8.23
C GLU A 234 4.32 7.11 8.02
N VAL A 235 3.84 7.80 9.07
CA VAL A 235 2.69 8.71 9.00
C VAL A 235 2.93 9.87 8.03
N ALA A 236 4.14 10.44 7.98
CA ALA A 236 4.48 11.51 7.06
C ALA A 236 4.43 11.04 5.59
N ILE A 237 4.96 9.85 5.30
CA ILE A 237 4.89 9.24 3.97
C ILE A 237 3.44 8.91 3.59
N LEU A 238 2.67 8.28 4.50
CA LEU A 238 1.26 7.98 4.30
C LEU A 238 0.43 9.24 4.02
N ARG A 239 0.66 10.33 4.75
CA ARG A 239 -0.01 11.62 4.49
C ARG A 239 0.33 12.17 3.11
N ALA A 240 1.60 12.11 2.71
CA ALA A 240 2.05 12.62 1.43
C ALA A 240 1.46 11.85 0.25
N VAL A 241 1.51 10.52 0.26
CA VAL A 241 0.94 9.70 -0.83
C VAL A 241 -0.57 9.87 -0.91
N ASN A 242 -1.29 9.89 0.23
CA ASN A 242 -2.74 10.05 0.23
C ASN A 242 -3.19 11.44 -0.23
N THR A 243 -2.54 12.51 0.25
CA THR A 243 -2.82 13.88 -0.21
C THR A 243 -2.50 14.03 -1.70
N GLY A 244 -1.36 13.50 -2.15
CA GLY A 244 -0.96 13.54 -3.56
C GLY A 244 -1.89 12.78 -4.50
N THR A 245 -2.46 11.65 -4.04
CA THR A 245 -3.45 10.89 -4.82
C THR A 245 -4.77 11.64 -4.94
N VAL A 246 -5.28 12.28 -3.87
CA VAL A 246 -6.44 13.18 -3.96
C VAL A 246 -6.15 14.35 -4.91
N GLU A 247 -4.99 14.99 -4.77
CA GLU A 247 -4.58 16.10 -5.64
C GLU A 247 -4.43 15.70 -7.11
N ALA A 248 -4.29 14.42 -7.47
CA ALA A 248 -4.14 13.96 -8.85
C ALA A 248 -5.48 13.75 -9.59
N VAL A 249 -6.62 13.60 -8.89
CA VAL A 249 -7.92 13.28 -9.51
C VAL A 249 -8.40 14.40 -10.46
N ARG A 250 -8.60 14.10 -11.74
CA ARG A 250 -9.08 15.04 -12.76
C ARG A 250 -10.11 14.37 -13.68
N LEU A 251 -11.07 15.14 -14.18
CA LEU A 251 -12.06 14.69 -15.18
C LEU A 251 -11.97 15.54 -16.45
N TYR A 252 -12.36 14.94 -17.59
CA TYR A 252 -12.52 15.64 -18.86
C TYR A 252 -13.69 15.05 -19.66
N PRO A 253 -14.64 15.89 -20.15
CA PRO A 253 -15.81 15.41 -20.89
C PRO A 253 -15.42 14.57 -22.11
N GLY A 254 -16.20 13.53 -22.40
CA GLY A 254 -16.03 12.74 -23.63
C GLY A 254 -14.88 11.72 -23.62
N LEU A 255 -14.13 11.59 -22.52
CA LEU A 255 -13.18 10.47 -22.33
C LEU A 255 -13.89 9.25 -21.74
N THR A 256 -13.36 8.05 -22.01
CA THR A 256 -13.82 6.82 -21.35
C THR A 256 -13.23 6.65 -19.95
N GLU A 257 -13.83 5.78 -19.15
CA GLU A 257 -13.31 5.31 -17.85
C GLU A 257 -11.80 4.96 -17.95
N THR A 258 -11.42 4.06 -18.86
CA THR A 258 -10.02 3.67 -19.11
C THR A 258 -9.13 4.85 -19.53
N GLN A 259 -9.65 5.83 -20.27
CA GLN A 259 -8.86 7.00 -20.68
C GLN A 259 -8.58 7.96 -19.53
N ILE A 260 -9.53 8.12 -18.61
CA ILE A 260 -9.33 8.91 -17.37
C ILE A 260 -8.39 8.17 -16.42
N ALA A 261 -8.57 6.86 -16.26
CA ALA A 261 -7.70 5.98 -15.47
C ALA A 261 -6.22 6.16 -15.88
N ASN A 262 -5.87 5.84 -17.14
CA ASN A 262 -4.51 6.03 -17.68
C ASN A 262 -3.94 7.45 -17.50
N ALA A 263 -4.78 8.49 -17.59
CA ALA A 263 -4.34 9.88 -17.45
C ALA A 263 -4.07 10.28 -15.98
N LEU A 264 -4.82 9.72 -15.04
CA LEU A 264 -4.59 9.81 -13.59
C LEU A 264 -3.28 9.09 -13.21
N ASP A 265 -3.12 7.89 -13.75
CA ASP A 265 -1.92 7.05 -13.64
C ASP A 265 -0.65 7.79 -14.11
N ASP A 266 -0.73 8.47 -15.25
CA ASP A 266 0.31 9.34 -15.80
C ASP A 266 0.60 10.58 -14.93
N ALA A 267 -0.42 11.16 -14.30
CA ALA A 267 -0.27 12.31 -13.40
C ALA A 267 0.45 11.92 -12.10
N LEU A 268 0.05 10.81 -11.49
CA LEU A 268 0.69 10.23 -10.31
C LEU A 268 2.18 9.94 -10.57
N ARG A 269 2.51 9.30 -11.69
CA ARG A 269 3.92 9.05 -12.11
C ARG A 269 4.71 10.34 -12.31
N ALA A 270 4.09 11.37 -12.89
CA ALA A 270 4.76 12.67 -13.08
C ALA A 270 5.07 13.37 -11.74
N ALA A 271 4.24 13.16 -10.71
CA ALA A 271 4.51 13.64 -9.35
C ALA A 271 5.52 12.79 -8.55
N GLY A 272 6.04 11.69 -9.12
CA GLY A 272 6.98 10.79 -8.46
C GLY A 272 6.32 9.76 -7.52
N LEU A 273 5.01 9.54 -7.68
CA LEU A 273 4.28 8.44 -7.04
C LEU A 273 4.27 7.22 -7.98
N ASP A 274 4.13 6.03 -7.41
CA ASP A 274 4.11 4.75 -8.13
C ASP A 274 2.70 4.14 -8.09
N PRO A 275 1.88 4.28 -9.14
CA PRO A 275 0.48 3.82 -9.10
C PRO A 275 0.38 2.30 -9.00
N PHE A 276 -0.57 1.79 -8.21
CA PHE A 276 -0.81 0.36 -8.06
C PHE A 276 -2.20 -0.09 -8.50
N PHE A 277 -3.22 0.77 -8.40
CA PHE A 277 -4.54 0.52 -8.97
C PHE A 277 -5.30 1.81 -9.26
N ASP A 278 -6.16 1.75 -10.28
CA ASP A 278 -7.14 2.76 -10.62
C ASP A 278 -8.49 2.11 -11.03
N ILE A 279 -9.57 2.64 -10.46
CA ILE A 279 -10.95 2.22 -10.72
C ILE A 279 -11.74 3.50 -11.01
N VAL A 280 -12.10 3.69 -12.28
CA VAL A 280 -12.97 4.78 -12.73
C VAL A 280 -14.27 4.14 -13.22
N LEU A 281 -15.40 4.48 -12.59
CA LEU A 281 -16.69 3.85 -12.85
C LEU A 281 -17.81 4.90 -13.00
N PHE A 282 -18.60 4.78 -14.07
CA PHE A 282 -19.66 5.73 -14.43
C PHE A 282 -21.07 5.13 -14.29
N ASP A 283 -21.92 5.78 -13.48
CA ASP A 283 -23.27 5.37 -13.11
C ASP A 283 -23.38 3.88 -12.75
N GLU A 284 -24.09 3.05 -13.53
CA GLU A 284 -24.33 1.63 -13.23
C GLU A 284 -23.05 0.80 -13.05
N ASN A 285 -21.95 1.19 -13.70
CA ASN A 285 -20.65 0.57 -13.52
C ASN A 285 -20.15 0.69 -12.07
N ALA A 286 -20.48 1.79 -11.39
CA ALA A 286 -20.12 2.01 -9.97
C ALA A 286 -20.92 1.11 -9.00
N SER A 287 -21.95 0.39 -9.47
CA SER A 287 -22.66 -0.60 -8.65
C SER A 287 -21.84 -1.88 -8.37
N ASN A 288 -20.66 -2.03 -8.99
CA ASN A 288 -19.72 -3.10 -8.68
C ASN A 288 -18.52 -2.55 -7.87
N PRO A 289 -18.36 -2.89 -6.57
CA PRO A 289 -17.43 -2.22 -5.66
C PRO A 289 -15.95 -2.30 -6.07
N HIS A 290 -15.55 -3.36 -6.79
CA HIS A 290 -14.17 -3.59 -7.23
C HIS A 290 -14.01 -3.44 -8.76
N GLY A 291 -14.94 -2.77 -9.44
CA GLY A 291 -14.94 -2.66 -10.90
C GLY A 291 -15.13 -4.02 -11.60
N GLY A 292 -14.42 -4.26 -12.71
CA GLY A 292 -14.63 -5.44 -13.56
C GLY A 292 -15.55 -5.18 -14.76
N THR A 293 -15.73 -3.91 -15.13
CA THR A 293 -16.31 -3.50 -16.41
C THR A 293 -15.21 -3.45 -17.48
N ASN A 294 -15.58 -3.18 -18.73
CA ASN A 294 -14.61 -3.06 -19.83
C ASN A 294 -13.98 -1.65 -19.96
N GLY A 295 -14.31 -0.72 -19.05
CA GLY A 295 -13.81 0.66 -19.04
C GLY A 295 -14.16 1.51 -20.27
N SER A 296 -15.15 1.09 -21.07
CA SER A 296 -15.51 1.75 -22.33
C SER A 296 -16.61 2.80 -22.21
N LYS A 297 -17.18 3.03 -21.01
CA LYS A 297 -18.25 4.02 -20.85
C LYS A 297 -17.67 5.43 -20.91
N VAL A 298 -18.35 6.33 -21.60
CA VAL A 298 -17.90 7.71 -21.87
C VAL A 298 -18.44 8.64 -20.78
N LEU A 299 -17.65 9.64 -20.38
CA LEU A 299 -18.06 10.67 -19.44
C LEU A 299 -19.01 11.67 -20.11
N GLU A 300 -20.30 11.63 -19.71
CA GLU A 300 -21.35 12.53 -20.17
C GLU A 300 -21.66 13.64 -19.15
N ALA A 301 -22.59 14.53 -19.50
CA ALA A 301 -22.92 15.73 -18.71
C ALA A 301 -23.48 15.43 -17.31
N GLU A 302 -24.27 14.37 -17.15
CA GLU A 302 -24.98 14.02 -15.90
C GLU A 302 -24.46 12.72 -15.27
N THR A 303 -23.36 12.17 -15.80
CA THR A 303 -22.71 10.96 -15.30
C THR A 303 -22.35 11.12 -13.83
N PHE A 304 -22.71 10.14 -13.01
CA PHE A 304 -22.25 10.07 -11.62
C PHE A 304 -21.00 9.21 -11.58
N VAL A 305 -19.90 9.78 -11.11
CA VAL A 305 -18.55 9.24 -11.21
C VAL A 305 -18.12 8.71 -9.87
N LEU A 306 -17.66 7.46 -9.83
CA LEU A 306 -16.86 6.91 -8.73
C LEU A 306 -15.42 6.77 -9.24
N ILE A 307 -14.47 7.40 -8.56
CA ILE A 307 -13.03 7.16 -8.75
C ILE A 307 -12.49 6.61 -7.43
N ASP A 308 -11.86 5.46 -7.52
CA ASP A 308 -11.09 4.82 -6.44
C ASP A 308 -9.68 4.52 -6.96
N VAL A 309 -8.66 4.92 -6.21
CA VAL A 309 -7.28 4.96 -6.72
C VAL A 309 -6.26 4.91 -5.59
N GLY A 310 -5.17 4.20 -5.86
CA GLY A 310 -4.05 4.06 -4.94
C GLY A 310 -2.70 4.07 -5.63
N ALA A 311 -1.73 4.68 -4.95
CA ALA A 311 -0.35 4.76 -5.35
C ALA A 311 0.58 4.42 -4.17
N HIS A 312 1.88 4.37 -4.45
CA HIS A 312 2.91 4.15 -3.47
C HIS A 312 3.90 5.32 -3.44
N LEU A 313 4.33 5.70 -2.23
CA LEU A 313 5.50 6.55 -1.98
C LEU A 313 6.43 5.81 -1.03
N TYR A 314 7.67 5.55 -1.45
CA TYR A 314 8.63 4.71 -0.71
C TYR A 314 8.06 3.34 -0.25
N GLY A 315 7.05 2.83 -0.98
CA GLY A 315 6.33 1.60 -0.66
C GLY A 315 5.13 1.72 0.28
N TYR A 316 4.80 2.90 0.81
CA TYR A 316 3.58 3.12 1.62
C TYR A 316 2.42 3.47 0.71
N SER A 317 1.24 2.93 0.99
CA SER A 317 0.07 3.01 0.12
C SER A 317 -0.82 4.23 0.39
N SER A 318 -1.35 4.83 -0.67
CA SER A 318 -2.62 5.57 -0.62
C SER A 318 -3.78 4.69 -1.04
N ASP A 319 -4.97 5.04 -0.56
CA ASP A 319 -6.22 4.36 -0.88
C ASP A 319 -7.35 5.39 -0.68
N ILE A 320 -7.88 5.94 -1.79
CA ILE A 320 -8.88 7.00 -1.74
C ILE A 320 -9.97 6.79 -2.79
N CYS A 321 -11.21 6.88 -2.34
CA CYS A 321 -12.40 6.82 -3.18
C CYS A 321 -13.25 8.09 -3.04
N ARG A 322 -13.72 8.60 -4.18
CA ARG A 322 -14.62 9.74 -4.31
C ARG A 322 -15.76 9.41 -5.26
N THR A 323 -16.99 9.65 -4.80
CA THR A 323 -18.18 9.60 -5.66
C THR A 323 -18.75 11.02 -5.82
N PHE A 324 -18.93 11.49 -7.05
CA PHE A 324 -19.27 12.88 -7.36
C PHE A 324 -19.87 13.08 -8.77
N PHE A 325 -20.46 14.24 -9.00
CA PHE A 325 -20.85 14.74 -10.32
C PHE A 325 -19.70 15.57 -10.93
N PRO A 326 -19.50 15.53 -12.25
CA PRO A 326 -18.48 16.32 -12.93
C PRO A 326 -18.65 17.83 -12.71
N PRO A 327 -17.55 18.61 -12.68
CA PRO A 327 -17.60 20.05 -12.39
C PRO A 327 -18.32 20.89 -13.45
N PHE A 328 -18.70 20.30 -14.58
CA PHE A 328 -19.52 20.90 -15.63
C PHE A 328 -21.02 20.57 -15.51
N PHE A 329 -21.42 19.74 -14.55
CA PHE A 329 -22.82 19.56 -14.15
C PHE A 329 -23.14 20.57 -13.03
N PRO A 330 -24.04 21.54 -13.25
CA PRO A 330 -24.34 22.54 -12.23
C PRO A 330 -25.11 21.94 -11.05
N GLU A 331 -24.80 22.39 -9.84
CA GLU A 331 -25.58 22.07 -8.64
C GLU A 331 -27.01 22.63 -8.79
N PRO A 332 -28.08 21.83 -8.55
CA PRO A 332 -29.45 22.30 -8.61
C PRO A 332 -29.70 23.45 -7.63
N ALA A 333 -30.23 24.56 -8.12
CA ALA A 333 -30.58 25.69 -7.27
C ALA A 333 -31.69 25.31 -6.26
N GLN A 334 -31.54 25.75 -5.00
CA GLN A 334 -32.44 25.38 -3.89
C GLN A 334 -33.92 25.71 -4.16
N ASP A 335 -34.21 26.69 -5.00
CA ASP A 335 -35.55 27.14 -5.38
C ASP A 335 -36.18 26.32 -6.53
N GLN A 336 -35.38 25.61 -7.33
CA GLN A 336 -35.84 24.79 -8.46
C GLN A 336 -36.15 23.34 -8.05
N GLY A 337 -35.62 22.90 -6.91
CA GLY A 337 -35.78 21.55 -6.39
C GLY A 337 -34.90 20.51 -7.09
N THR A 338 -34.67 19.39 -6.42
CA THR A 338 -33.81 18.31 -6.93
C THR A 338 -34.50 17.56 -8.10
N PRO A 339 -33.85 17.42 -9.27
CA PRO A 339 -34.36 16.60 -10.35
C PRO A 339 -34.54 15.14 -9.91
N SER A 340 -35.69 14.55 -10.22
CA SER A 340 -36.07 13.21 -9.73
C SER A 340 -35.12 12.09 -10.17
N HIS A 341 -34.38 12.29 -11.27
CA HIS A 341 -33.42 11.31 -11.79
C HIS A 341 -32.07 11.29 -11.03
N ILE A 342 -31.71 12.35 -10.28
CA ILE A 342 -30.55 12.37 -9.37
C ILE A 342 -30.92 12.32 -7.88
N ALA A 343 -32.21 12.46 -7.53
CA ALA A 343 -32.63 12.49 -6.12
C ALA A 343 -32.23 11.24 -5.31
N GLU A 344 -32.24 10.04 -5.92
CA GLU A 344 -31.75 8.83 -5.27
C GLU A 344 -30.21 8.84 -5.11
N LYS A 345 -29.46 9.34 -6.12
CA LYS A 345 -28.00 9.49 -6.08
C LYS A 345 -27.57 10.40 -4.92
N LEU A 346 -28.18 11.59 -4.80
CA LEU A 346 -27.89 12.54 -3.71
C LEU A 346 -28.24 11.99 -2.33
N ARG A 347 -29.43 11.38 -2.19
CA ARG A 347 -29.84 10.77 -0.92
C ARG A 347 -28.86 9.66 -0.48
N VAL A 348 -28.42 8.81 -1.40
CA VAL A 348 -27.44 7.76 -1.10
C VAL A 348 -26.07 8.36 -0.76
N TRP A 349 -25.66 9.43 -1.45
CA TRP A 349 -24.44 10.19 -1.14
C TRP A 349 -24.44 10.69 0.31
N ASP A 350 -25.50 11.38 0.73
CA ASP A 350 -25.64 11.90 2.10
C ASP A 350 -25.59 10.77 3.15
N ILE A 351 -26.24 9.63 2.86
CA ILE A 351 -26.23 8.46 3.76
C ILE A 351 -24.83 7.87 3.90
N VAL A 352 -24.07 7.73 2.80
CA VAL A 352 -22.69 7.20 2.86
C VAL A 352 -21.76 8.20 3.54
N PHE A 353 -21.92 9.50 3.30
CA PHE A 353 -21.12 10.54 3.95
C PHE A 353 -21.36 10.58 5.48
N GLU A 354 -22.61 10.45 5.93
CA GLU A 354 -22.94 10.32 7.35
C GLU A 354 -22.41 9.01 7.94
N ALA A 355 -22.54 7.89 7.21
CA ALA A 355 -22.00 6.61 7.63
C ALA A 355 -20.47 6.67 7.81
N GLN A 356 -19.76 7.33 6.89
CA GLN A 356 -18.33 7.59 6.99
C GLN A 356 -18.03 8.48 8.22
N THR A 357 -18.78 9.55 8.43
CA THR A 357 -18.61 10.42 9.60
C THR A 357 -18.77 9.63 10.91
N MET A 358 -19.73 8.70 10.98
CA MET A 358 -19.97 7.89 12.16
C MET A 358 -18.94 6.77 12.39
N SER A 359 -18.37 6.16 11.34
CA SER A 359 -17.20 5.28 11.52
C SER A 359 -15.97 6.06 11.95
N ILE A 360 -15.70 7.21 11.34
CA ILE A 360 -14.59 8.11 11.71
C ILE A 360 -14.68 8.48 13.20
N HIS A 361 -15.84 8.92 13.68
CA HIS A 361 -16.03 9.24 15.10
C HIS A 361 -15.73 8.06 16.05
N GLN A 362 -15.80 6.82 15.58
CA GLN A 362 -15.47 5.62 16.38
C GLN A 362 -14.02 5.12 16.20
N MET A 363 -13.22 5.67 15.28
CA MET A 363 -11.81 5.26 15.09
C MET A 363 -10.84 5.79 16.17
N ARG A 364 -11.24 5.70 17.44
CA ARG A 364 -10.46 6.19 18.59
C ARG A 364 -9.77 5.04 19.32
N GLU A 365 -8.78 5.38 20.14
CA GLU A 365 -8.17 4.43 21.06
C GLU A 365 -9.25 3.78 21.96
N ASN A 366 -9.10 2.48 22.23
CA ASN A 366 -10.05 1.65 22.98
C ASN A 366 -11.42 1.39 22.30
N SER A 367 -11.65 1.81 21.04
CA SER A 367 -12.71 1.20 20.22
C SER A 367 -12.29 -0.19 19.75
N THR A 368 -13.25 -1.10 19.56
CA THR A 368 -12.98 -2.35 18.81
C THR A 368 -13.17 -2.12 17.31
N ALA A 369 -12.48 -2.89 16.48
CA ALA A 369 -12.63 -2.86 15.03
C ALA A 369 -14.08 -3.10 14.56
N ALA A 370 -14.85 -3.90 15.33
CA ALA A 370 -16.28 -4.08 15.11
C ALA A 370 -17.13 -2.85 15.42
N MET A 371 -16.81 -2.05 16.46
CA MET A 371 -17.56 -0.84 16.80
C MET A 371 -17.52 0.21 15.68
N VAL A 372 -16.39 0.31 14.99
CA VAL A 372 -16.20 1.21 13.84
C VAL A 372 -17.11 0.79 12.66
N ASP A 373 -17.16 -0.50 12.34
CA ASP A 373 -18.01 -1.05 11.27
C ASP A 373 -19.50 -0.92 11.59
N ILE A 374 -19.89 -1.21 12.83
CA ILE A 374 -21.29 -1.13 13.28
C ILE A 374 -21.81 0.31 13.16
N ALA A 375 -21.01 1.33 13.49
CA ALA A 375 -21.45 2.72 13.45
C ALA A 375 -21.84 3.20 12.03
N ALA A 376 -21.05 2.87 11.00
CA ALA A 376 -21.43 3.14 9.61
C ALA A 376 -22.62 2.27 9.17
N ARG A 377 -22.61 0.99 9.56
CA ARG A 377 -23.63 0.01 9.15
C ARG A 377 -25.00 0.31 9.72
N ASP A 378 -25.08 0.86 10.93
CA ASP A 378 -26.32 1.28 11.57
C ASP A 378 -26.97 2.45 10.82
N VAL A 379 -26.20 3.47 10.40
CA VAL A 379 -26.69 4.60 9.57
C VAL A 379 -27.31 4.07 8.28
N ILE A 380 -26.56 3.24 7.53
CA ILE A 380 -27.00 2.69 6.24
C ILE A 380 -28.24 1.78 6.40
N SER A 381 -28.27 0.97 7.45
CA SER A 381 -29.39 0.04 7.71
C SER A 381 -30.65 0.78 8.13
N GLN A 382 -30.56 1.80 8.99
CA GLN A 382 -31.69 2.65 9.39
C GLN A 382 -32.25 3.45 8.21
N ALA A 383 -31.42 3.84 7.25
CA ALA A 383 -31.85 4.51 6.03
C ALA A 383 -32.55 3.58 5.01
N GLY A 384 -32.55 2.26 5.25
CA GLY A 384 -33.17 1.24 4.39
C GLY A 384 -32.25 0.57 3.37
N TYR A 385 -30.94 0.84 3.41
CA TYR A 385 -29.96 0.38 2.43
C TYR A 385 -29.02 -0.73 2.96
N GLY A 386 -29.34 -1.36 4.08
CA GLY A 386 -28.47 -2.32 4.78
C GLY A 386 -28.02 -3.53 3.93
N GLU A 387 -28.85 -4.01 3.01
CA GLU A 387 -28.49 -5.11 2.08
C GLU A 387 -27.52 -4.66 0.96
N ALA A 388 -27.43 -3.36 0.69
CA ALA A 388 -26.57 -2.78 -0.34
C ALA A 388 -25.17 -2.38 0.17
N PHE A 389 -24.89 -2.47 1.48
CA PHE A 389 -23.55 -2.31 2.05
C PHE A 389 -22.91 -3.68 2.34
N THR A 390 -22.26 -4.21 1.31
CA THR A 390 -21.89 -5.64 1.19
C THR A 390 -20.52 -6.01 1.76
N HIS A 391 -19.68 -5.04 2.10
CA HIS A 391 -18.33 -5.24 2.62
C HIS A 391 -18.12 -4.64 4.02
N ARG A 392 -16.89 -4.72 4.52
CA ARG A 392 -16.36 -4.11 5.75
C ARG A 392 -16.29 -2.57 5.61
N VAL A 393 -16.24 -1.83 6.72
CA VAL A 393 -16.05 -0.36 6.67
C VAL A 393 -14.59 0.07 6.44
N GLY A 394 -13.63 -0.86 6.52
CA GLY A 394 -12.23 -0.54 6.27
C GLY A 394 -11.24 -1.63 6.66
N HIS A 395 -9.97 -1.33 6.42
CA HIS A 395 -8.81 -2.18 6.72
C HIS A 395 -7.67 -1.33 7.27
N GLY A 396 -6.69 -1.98 7.91
CA GLY A 396 -5.41 -1.35 8.18
C GLY A 396 -4.70 -1.05 6.86
N ILE A 397 -3.94 0.03 6.85
CA ILE A 397 -3.14 0.46 5.69
C ILE A 397 -1.76 0.96 6.12
N GLY A 398 -0.73 0.66 5.35
CA GLY A 398 0.65 1.00 5.69
C GLY A 398 1.60 0.76 4.52
N ILE A 399 2.61 -0.08 4.74
CA ILE A 399 3.50 -0.59 3.68
C ILE A 399 2.74 -1.52 2.70
N LYS A 400 1.60 -2.05 3.13
CA LYS A 400 0.64 -2.85 2.36
C LYS A 400 -0.68 -2.08 2.33
N ALA A 401 -1.40 -2.09 1.21
CA ALA A 401 -2.70 -1.42 1.10
C ALA A 401 -3.73 -2.02 2.08
N HIS A 402 -3.89 -3.35 2.04
CA HIS A 402 -4.74 -4.11 2.96
C HIS A 402 -3.90 -4.88 4.00
N GLU A 403 -3.77 -4.34 5.21
CA GLU A 403 -3.14 -5.02 6.36
C GLU A 403 -4.08 -5.09 7.58
N SER A 404 -3.68 -5.85 8.61
CA SER A 404 -4.48 -6.00 9.83
C SER A 404 -4.37 -4.77 10.76
N PRO A 405 -5.34 -4.54 11.66
CA PRO A 405 -6.61 -5.26 11.78
C PRO A 405 -7.68 -4.79 10.77
N TYR A 406 -8.66 -5.65 10.49
CA TYR A 406 -9.77 -5.34 9.57
C TYR A 406 -10.99 -4.81 10.32
N LEU A 407 -11.57 -3.68 9.87
CA LEU A 407 -12.72 -3.01 10.48
C LEU A 407 -14.03 -3.64 9.97
N ASN A 408 -14.42 -4.76 10.58
CA ASN A 408 -15.67 -5.46 10.25
C ASN A 408 -16.43 -5.85 11.54
N LYS A 409 -17.76 -5.92 11.49
CA LYS A 409 -18.63 -6.26 12.64
C LYS A 409 -18.30 -7.57 13.38
N GLY A 410 -17.55 -8.49 12.77
CA GLY A 410 -17.10 -9.73 13.42
C GLY A 410 -15.84 -9.55 14.28
N ASN A 411 -15.04 -8.52 14.03
CA ASN A 411 -13.76 -8.29 14.68
C ASN A 411 -13.91 -7.58 16.04
N THR A 412 -14.51 -8.28 16.99
CA THR A 412 -14.71 -7.81 18.38
C THR A 412 -13.47 -7.94 19.26
N GLY A 413 -12.42 -8.62 18.77
CA GLY A 413 -11.18 -8.88 19.53
C GLY A 413 -10.06 -7.88 19.30
N ALA A 414 -10.00 -7.22 18.14
CA ALA A 414 -8.99 -6.20 17.86
C ALA A 414 -9.43 -4.84 18.44
N TRP A 415 -8.59 -4.31 19.34
CA TRP A 415 -8.74 -2.97 19.93
C TRP A 415 -7.85 -1.99 19.19
N LEU A 416 -8.41 -0.84 18.82
CA LEU A 416 -7.68 0.27 18.19
C LEU A 416 -6.74 0.91 19.22
N LYS A 417 -5.52 1.19 18.78
CA LYS A 417 -4.43 1.80 19.55
C LYS A 417 -3.92 3.04 18.82
N THR A 418 -3.44 4.04 19.54
CA THR A 418 -2.80 5.22 18.94
C THR A 418 -1.64 4.80 18.02
N GLY A 419 -1.53 5.44 16.85
CA GLY A 419 -0.55 5.10 15.83
C GLY A 419 -1.01 4.06 14.81
N MET A 420 -2.19 3.45 14.99
CA MET A 420 -2.82 2.64 13.93
C MET A 420 -3.39 3.52 12.82
N THR A 421 -3.35 3.04 11.59
CA THR A 421 -3.90 3.72 10.41
C THR A 421 -4.86 2.82 9.64
N PHE A 422 -6.00 3.39 9.23
CA PHE A 422 -7.12 2.66 8.61
C PHE A 422 -7.73 3.44 7.45
N THR A 423 -8.34 2.73 6.50
CA THR A 423 -9.35 3.30 5.60
C THR A 423 -10.71 3.41 6.29
N SER A 424 -11.50 4.42 5.91
CA SER A 424 -12.91 4.55 6.26
C SER A 424 -13.75 4.60 4.98
N GLU A 425 -14.18 3.43 4.50
CA GLU A 425 -14.70 3.15 3.16
C GLU A 425 -16.16 2.62 3.10
N PRO A 426 -17.14 3.13 3.86
CA PRO A 426 -18.52 2.68 3.69
C PRO A 426 -19.02 2.95 2.27
N GLY A 427 -19.87 2.05 1.76
CA GLY A 427 -20.45 2.18 0.44
C GLY A 427 -21.83 1.53 0.30
N ILE A 428 -22.62 2.06 -0.62
CA ILE A 428 -23.94 1.55 -1.01
C ILE A 428 -23.91 1.24 -2.50
N TYR A 429 -24.22 0.01 -2.87
CA TYR A 429 -24.18 -0.48 -4.25
C TYR A 429 -25.57 -0.92 -4.71
N LEU A 430 -26.17 -0.15 -5.60
CA LEU A 430 -27.46 -0.46 -6.19
C LEU A 430 -27.23 -1.06 -7.57
N VAL A 431 -27.29 -2.41 -7.63
CA VAL A 431 -27.07 -3.21 -8.83
C VAL A 431 -27.87 -2.65 -10.02
N ASP A 432 -27.20 -2.54 -11.17
CA ASP A 432 -27.72 -1.98 -12.43
C ASP A 432 -28.20 -0.51 -12.36
N LYS A 433 -27.90 0.22 -11.27
CA LYS A 433 -28.23 1.65 -11.11
C LYS A 433 -26.99 2.53 -10.94
N PHE A 434 -26.32 2.41 -9.79
CA PHE A 434 -25.11 3.15 -9.40
C PHE A 434 -24.56 2.64 -8.08
N GLY A 435 -23.35 3.09 -7.71
CA GLY A 435 -22.84 2.96 -6.34
C GLY A 435 -22.30 4.28 -5.81
N VAL A 436 -22.13 4.34 -4.49
CA VAL A 436 -21.43 5.43 -3.78
C VAL A 436 -20.46 4.78 -2.80
N ARG A 437 -19.20 5.21 -2.82
CA ARG A 437 -18.20 4.99 -1.76
C ARG A 437 -17.45 6.29 -1.48
N HIS A 438 -17.22 6.55 -0.20
CA HIS A 438 -16.32 7.60 0.28
C HIS A 438 -15.24 6.95 1.12
N GLU A 439 -13.99 7.15 0.75
CA GLU A 439 -12.86 6.52 1.41
C GLU A 439 -11.75 7.51 1.70
N ASP A 440 -11.29 7.48 2.93
CA ASP A 440 -10.20 8.30 3.43
C ASP A 440 -9.32 7.47 4.37
N VAL A 441 -8.01 7.71 4.32
CA VAL A 441 -7.05 7.15 5.27
C VAL A 441 -6.94 8.03 6.51
N LEU A 442 -7.06 7.41 7.67
CA LEU A 442 -7.07 8.01 8.99
C LEU A 442 -5.95 7.44 9.87
N LEU A 443 -5.49 8.24 10.83
CA LEU A 443 -4.60 7.86 11.92
C LEU A 443 -5.36 7.97 13.26
N VAL A 444 -5.35 6.89 14.04
CA VAL A 444 -5.84 6.87 15.42
C VAL A 444 -4.88 7.70 16.30
N ASP A 445 -5.39 8.79 16.86
CA ASP A 445 -4.64 9.65 17.80
C ASP A 445 -5.02 9.33 19.26
N SER A 446 -4.20 9.76 20.22
CA SER A 446 -4.50 9.63 21.66
C SER A 446 -5.52 10.69 22.09
N ASP A 447 -6.66 10.25 22.66
CA ASP A 447 -7.75 11.07 23.23
C ASP A 447 -8.44 12.12 22.30
N ASN A 448 -8.03 12.23 21.04
CA ASN A 448 -8.58 13.18 20.06
C ASN A 448 -9.50 12.51 19.01
N GLU A 449 -10.07 13.33 18.11
CA GLU A 449 -10.61 12.82 16.84
C GLU A 449 -9.48 12.23 15.98
N PRO A 450 -9.73 11.23 15.12
CA PRO A 450 -8.71 10.68 14.24
C PRO A 450 -8.16 11.73 13.27
N ILE A 451 -6.86 11.65 12.99
CA ILE A 451 -6.18 12.58 12.10
C ILE A 451 -6.32 12.09 10.65
N LEU A 452 -6.96 12.90 9.81
CA LEU A 452 -7.08 12.66 8.38
C LEU A 452 -5.70 12.71 7.68
N LEU A 453 -5.40 11.73 6.84
CA LEU A 453 -4.15 11.66 6.06
C LEU A 453 -4.32 12.01 4.57
N THR A 454 -5.55 12.09 4.08
CA THR A 454 -5.91 12.48 2.69
C THR A 454 -5.93 13.98 2.42
N GLY A 455 -5.66 14.81 3.44
CA GLY A 455 -5.71 16.27 3.35
C GLY A 455 -7.13 16.81 3.56
N SER A 456 -8.10 16.38 2.74
CA SER A 456 -9.51 16.77 2.85
C SER A 456 -10.48 15.64 2.47
N ARG A 457 -11.54 15.48 3.28
CA ARG A 457 -12.74 14.71 2.91
C ARG A 457 -13.51 15.45 1.83
N ALA A 458 -14.40 14.75 1.12
CA ALA A 458 -15.37 15.40 0.23
C ALA A 458 -16.25 16.39 1.00
N GLU A 459 -16.58 17.52 0.38
CA GLU A 459 -17.49 18.53 0.93
C GLU A 459 -18.92 18.38 0.39
N SER A 460 -19.08 17.97 -0.87
CA SER A 460 -20.38 17.73 -1.51
C SER A 460 -20.25 16.86 -2.76
N PRO A 461 -21.36 16.39 -3.37
CA PRO A 461 -21.33 15.72 -4.66
C PRO A 461 -20.74 16.54 -5.82
N TRP A 462 -20.49 17.85 -5.64
CA TRP A 462 -19.83 18.71 -6.63
C TRP A 462 -18.42 19.16 -6.18
N ARG A 463 -18.01 18.77 -4.98
CA ARG A 463 -16.74 19.13 -4.33
C ARG A 463 -16.16 17.88 -3.65
N PRO A 464 -15.67 16.91 -4.45
CA PRO A 464 -15.04 15.67 -3.96
C PRO A 464 -13.76 15.92 -3.17
#